data_AF-A0A1F3BFJ9-F1
#
_entry.id   AF-A0A1F3BFJ9-F1
#
_cell.length_a   1.000
_cell.length_b   1.000
_cell.length_c   1.000
_cell.angle_alpha   90.00
_cell.angle_beta   90.00
_cell.angle_gamma   90.00
#
_symmetry.space_group_name_H-M   'P 1'
#
loop_
_entity.id
_entity.type
_entity.pdbx_description
1 polymer ?
#
loop_
_entity_poly.entity_id
_entity_poly.type
_entity_poly.pdbx_seq_one_letter_code
_entity_poly.pdbx_strand_id
1 'polypeptide(L)' 'MAGTKTIAVTEAVWERLKELMKREHAGSMNEVVAKLVEKAARVPPSRFGAHKRLKIMLTQEEHEKITADAH' A
#
# COMPACT_ATOMS: atom_id res chain seq x y z
N MET A 1 -7.56 5.05 -13.32
CA MET A 1 -7.05 6.44 -13.42
C MET A 1 -7.11 7.06 -12.03
N ALA A 2 -5.98 7.44 -11.42
CA ALA A 2 -5.99 8.16 -10.15
C ALA A 2 -6.14 9.66 -10.45
N GLY A 3 -7.33 10.21 -10.22
CA GLY A 3 -7.58 11.64 -10.37
C GLY A 3 -7.01 12.41 -9.18
N THR A 4 -6.38 13.55 -9.43
CA THR A 4 -5.99 14.50 -8.37
C THR A 4 -7.22 15.31 -7.96
N LYS A 5 -7.51 15.37 -6.66
CA LYS A 5 -8.58 16.20 -6.10
C LYS A 5 -7.98 17.19 -5.12
N THR A 6 -8.21 18.47 -5.36
CA THR A 6 -7.82 19.54 -4.43
C THR A 6 -8.91 19.67 -3.36
N ILE A 7 -8.51 19.67 -2.09
CA ILE A 7 -9.44 19.80 -0.96
C ILE A 7 -9.01 21.04 -0.18
N ALA A 8 -9.94 21.98 0.01
CA ALA A 8 -9.73 23.09 0.92
C ALA A 8 -9.88 22.59 2.37
N VAL A 9 -8.90 22.90 3.21
CA VAL A 9 -8.90 22.53 4.63
C VAL A 9 -8.77 23.78 5.49
N THR A 10 -9.31 23.71 6.71
CA THR A 10 -9.14 24.78 7.70
C THR A 10 -7.75 24.73 8.31
N GLU A 11 -7.27 25.87 8.85
CA GLU A 11 -5.94 25.98 9.46
C GLU A 11 -5.74 24.98 10.61
N ALA A 12 -6.77 24.78 11.44
CA ALA A 12 -6.74 23.82 12.54
C ALA A 12 -6.53 22.37 12.06
N VAL A 13 -7.11 22.01 10.91
CA VAL A 13 -6.91 20.68 10.29
C VAL A 13 -5.52 20.59 9.67
N TRP A 14 -5.04 21.67 9.06
CA TRP A 14 -3.71 21.76 8.47
C TRP A 14 -2.59 21.52 9.50
N GLU A 15 -2.69 22.15 10.67
CA GLU A 15 -1.72 21.95 11.75
C GLU A 15 -1.72 20.50 12.28
N ARG A 16 -2.90 19.90 12.45
CA ARG A 16 -3.01 18.48 12.83
C ARG A 16 -2.38 17.54 11.80
N LEU A 17 -2.53 17.86 10.51
CA LEU A 17 -1.92 17.08 9.43
C LEU A 17 -0.39 17.21 9.45
N LYS A 18 0.16 18.38 9.74
CA LYS A 18 1.61 18.57 9.93
C LYS A 18 2.14 17.77 11.11
N GLU A 19 1.44 17.75 12.24
CA GLU A 19 1.83 16.93 13.38
C GLU A 19 1.84 15.43 13.03
N LEU A 20 0.82 14.96 12.31
CA LEU A 20 0.75 13.58 11.83
C LEU A 20 1.90 13.24 10.89
N MET A 21 2.27 14.17 10.00
CA MET A 21 3.42 13.99 9.10
C MET A 21 4.72 13.74 9.87
N LYS A 22 4.95 14.49 10.96
CA LYS A 22 6.12 14.31 11.83
C LYS A 22 6.08 12.96 12.57
N ARG A 23 4.92 12.56 13.08
CA ARG A 23 4.76 11.28 13.83
C ARG A 23 4.93 10.05 12.94
N GLU A 24 4.44 10.10 11.71
CA GLU A 24 4.49 8.96 10.79
C GLU A 24 5.69 8.98 9.82
N HIS A 25 6.63 9.94 9.99
CA HIS A 25 7.78 10.15 9.11
C HIS A 25 7.42 10.16 7.62
N ALA A 26 6.27 10.73 7.27
CA ALA A 26 5.81 10.79 5.89
C ALA A 26 6.59 11.85 5.10
N GLY A 27 6.94 11.54 3.85
CA GLY A 27 7.72 12.44 2.99
C GLY A 27 6.89 13.55 2.35
N SER A 28 5.55 13.44 2.37
CA SER A 28 4.65 14.44 1.81
C SER A 28 3.27 14.44 2.47
N MET A 29 2.56 15.56 2.35
CA MET A 29 1.18 15.68 2.84
C MET A 29 0.22 14.71 2.16
N ASN A 30 0.40 14.48 0.85
CA ASN A 30 -0.43 13.54 0.09
C ASN A 30 -0.29 12.11 0.62
N GLU A 31 0.90 11.73 1.05
CA GLU A 31 1.15 10.42 1.64
C GLU A 31 0.40 10.24 2.98
N VAL A 32 0.39 11.28 3.82
CA VAL A 32 -0.38 11.29 5.07
C VAL A 32 -1.87 11.14 4.80
N VAL A 33 -2.40 11.92 3.85
CA VAL A 33 -3.81 11.85 3.47
C VAL A 33 -4.17 10.47 2.91
N ALA A 34 -3.32 9.90 2.05
CA ALA A 34 -3.52 8.56 1.52
C ALA A 34 -3.60 7.50 2.64
N LYS A 35 -2.64 7.52 3.58
CA LYS A 35 -2.64 6.62 4.75
C LYS A 35 -3.88 6.79 5.63
N LEU A 36 -4.35 8.02 5.84
CA LEU A 36 -5.57 8.29 6.59
C LEU A 36 -6.81 7.74 5.88
N VAL A 37 -6.90 7.91 4.56
CA VAL A 37 -7.99 7.37 3.75
C VAL A 37 -7.97 5.84 3.76
N GLU A 38 -6.80 5.20 3.61
CA GLU A 38 -6.66 3.75 3.68
C GLU A 38 -7.07 3.20 5.06
N LYS A 39 -6.63 3.85 6.15
CA LYS A 39 -7.05 3.52 7.53
C LYS A 39 -8.55 3.66 7.72
N ALA A 40 -9.14 4.76 7.25
CA ALA A 40 -10.57 5.01 7.36
C ALA A 40 -11.39 4.01 6.53
N ALA A 41 -10.91 3.65 5.35
CA ALA A 41 -11.52 2.66 4.47
C ALA A 41 -11.32 1.22 4.93
N ARG A 42 -10.62 0.98 6.07
CA ARG A 42 -10.21 -0.34 6.57
C ARG A 42 -9.54 -1.19 5.49
N VAL A 43 -8.88 -0.55 4.52
CA VAL A 43 -8.19 -1.26 3.45
C VAL A 43 -6.94 -1.88 4.07
N PRO A 44 -6.80 -3.21 4.05
CA PRO A 44 -5.57 -3.83 4.53
C PRO A 44 -4.41 -3.30 3.68
N PRO A 45 -3.27 -2.92 4.28
CA PRO A 45 -2.11 -2.49 3.52
C PRO A 45 -1.74 -3.60 2.53
N SER A 46 -1.58 -3.23 1.26
CA SER A 46 -1.34 -4.18 0.18
C SER A 46 -0.20 -5.13 0.56
N ARG A 47 -0.51 -6.43 0.63
CA ARG A 47 0.46 -7.51 0.86
C ARG A 47 1.13 -7.95 -0.45
N PHE A 48 0.94 -7.21 -1.54
CA PHE A 48 1.54 -7.53 -2.83
C PHE A 48 3.06 -7.41 -2.73
N GLY A 49 3.76 -8.55 -2.74
CA GLY A 49 5.21 -8.63 -2.52
C GLY A 49 5.66 -8.77 -1.05
N ALA A 50 4.75 -8.92 -0.08
CA ALA A 50 5.10 -9.10 1.33
C ALA A 50 5.89 -10.39 1.62
N HIS A 51 6.00 -11.30 0.65
CA HIS A 51 6.80 -12.52 0.76
C HIS A 51 7.85 -12.67 -0.34
N LYS A 52 8.67 -11.64 -0.59
CA LYS A 52 9.91 -11.79 -1.39
C LYS A 52 10.87 -12.85 -0.85
N ARG A 53 10.73 -13.27 0.42
CA ARG A 53 11.57 -14.28 1.09
C ARG A 53 10.98 -15.69 1.12
N LEU A 54 9.69 -15.88 0.80
CA LEU A 54 9.22 -17.22 0.47
C LEU A 54 9.64 -17.44 -0.98
N LYS A 55 10.87 -17.95 -1.18
CA LYS A 55 11.16 -18.66 -2.43
C LYS A 55 10.06 -19.72 -2.54
N ILE A 56 9.24 -19.64 -3.58
CA ILE A 56 8.36 -20.75 -3.92
C ILE A 56 9.31 -21.88 -4.29
N MET A 57 9.61 -22.76 -3.33
CA MET A 57 10.36 -23.99 -3.59
C MET A 57 9.35 -24.97 -4.17
N LEU A 58 9.01 -24.79 -5.45
CA LEU A 58 8.31 -25.84 -6.18
C LEU A 58 9.24 -27.04 -6.19
N THR A 59 8.74 -28.17 -5.73
CA THR A 59 9.39 -29.45 -5.96
C THR A 59 9.39 -29.76 -7.46
N GLN A 60 10.31 -30.60 -7.92
CA GLN A 60 10.42 -30.96 -9.34
C GLN A 60 9.09 -31.55 -9.88
N GLU A 61 8.37 -32.29 -9.04
CA GLU A 61 7.05 -32.84 -9.36
C GLU A 61 5.97 -31.77 -9.59
N GLU A 62 6.00 -30.67 -8.82
CA GLU A 62 5.06 -29.55 -8.99
C GLU A 62 5.39 -28.73 -10.24
N HIS A 63 6.67 -28.59 -10.58
CA HIS A 63 7.09 -27.94 -11.82
C HIS A 63 6.63 -28.73 -13.05
N GLU A 64 6.77 -30.05 -13.03
CA GLU A 64 6.34 -30.93 -14.13
C GLU A 64 4.81 -30.93 -14.30
N LYS A 65 4.03 -30.90 -13.21
CA LYS A 65 2.56 -30.77 -13.28
C LYS A 65 2.09 -29.46 -13.91
N ILE A 66 2.74 -28.34 -13.57
CA ILE A 66 2.39 -27.03 -14.16
C ILE A 66 2.77 -26.97 -15.64
N THR A 67 3.88 -27.60 -16.02
CA THR A 67 4.41 -27.56 -17.39
C THR A 67 3.67 -28.52 -18.32
N ALA A 68 3.08 -29.60 -17.79
CA ALA A 68 2.30 -30.56 -18.56
C ALA A 68 0.99 -29.99 -19.12
N ASP A 69 0.37 -29.01 -18.45
CA ASP A 69 -0.86 -28.33 -18.91
C ASP A 69 -0.59 -27.26 -19.99
N ALA A 70 0.68 -26.98 -20.31
CA ALA A 70 1.08 -25.99 -21.30
C ALA A 70 1.31 -26.58 -22.71
N HIS A 71 1.04 -27.87 -22.92
CA HIS A 71 1.26 -28.59 -24.18
C HIS A 71 -0.02 -29.12 -24.80
#